data_AF-A0A7Y9KXK7-F1
#
_entry.id   AF-A0A7Y9KXK7-F1
#
_cell.length_a   1.000
_cell.length_b   1.000
_cell.length_c   1.000
_cell.angle_alpha   90.00
_cell.angle_beta   90.00
_cell.angle_gamma   90.00
#
_symmetry.space_group_name_H-M   'P 1'
#
loop_
_entity.id
_entity.type
_entity.pdbx_description
1 polymer ?
#
loop_
_entity_poly.entity_id
_entity_poly.type
_entity_poly.pdbx_seq_one_letter_code
_entity_poly.pdbx_strand_id
1 'polypeptide(L)'
;MPFREINAKMVEAAVVPGQKMYSQRGAMLAYRGDVTFTPNTRGGQGGLASMIGRRVAGEATPLMTVEGSGTVMFGHGGHHIQVIALAGDTLYVEADRLLAFDGTLRQSTMFMGSQGGVMGMVRGQVTGQGLFTTSLTGHGSVAVMAHGGVVELPIAPGREVHVDPQAYVAHHGDVRNKLSTALGWRDMVGRGSGEAFQLELSGSGAVYVQASEEKL
;
A
#
# COMPACT_ATOMS: atom_id res chain seq x y z
N MET A 1 1.53 4.01 -19.75
CA MET A 1 1.81 3.45 -18.42
C MET A 1 3.17 3.95 -18.00
N PRO A 2 3.27 4.77 -16.93
CA PRO A 2 4.53 5.37 -16.55
C PRO A 2 5.56 4.34 -16.07
N PHE A 3 5.13 3.22 -15.46
CA PHE A 3 6.04 2.21 -14.88
C PHE A 3 6.26 0.99 -15.79
N ARG A 4 7.51 0.56 -15.91
CA ARG A 4 7.95 -0.65 -16.60
C ARG A 4 8.85 -1.47 -15.68
N GLU A 5 8.54 -2.73 -15.46
CA GLU A 5 9.40 -3.63 -14.68
C GLU A 5 10.71 -3.90 -15.44
N ILE A 6 11.85 -3.66 -14.77
CA ILE A 6 13.19 -4.01 -15.29
C ILE A 6 13.52 -5.44 -14.89
N ASN A 7 13.28 -5.75 -13.62
CA ASN A 7 13.41 -7.07 -13.01
C ASN A 7 12.47 -7.12 -11.79
N ALA A 8 12.49 -8.25 -11.07
CA ALA A 8 11.61 -8.46 -9.93
C ALA A 8 11.72 -7.42 -8.80
N LYS A 9 12.80 -6.63 -8.72
CA LYS A 9 13.12 -5.70 -7.63
C LYS A 9 13.33 -4.26 -8.08
N MET A 10 13.18 -3.97 -9.38
CA MET A 10 13.41 -2.64 -9.94
C MET A 10 12.38 -2.30 -11.01
N VAL A 11 11.88 -1.07 -10.94
CA VAL A 11 10.94 -0.53 -11.92
C VAL A 11 11.50 0.75 -12.52
N GLU A 12 11.33 0.93 -13.82
CA GLU A 12 11.67 2.13 -14.57
C GLU A 12 10.42 3.01 -14.72
N ALA A 13 10.57 4.33 -14.62
CA ALA A 13 9.52 5.29 -14.89
C ALA A 13 9.99 6.38 -15.86
N ALA A 14 9.19 6.63 -16.90
CA ALA A 14 9.41 7.79 -17.78
C ALA A 14 8.85 9.05 -17.13
N VAL A 15 9.70 10.08 -16.95
CA VAL A 15 9.31 11.39 -16.43
C VAL A 15 9.12 12.32 -17.62
N VAL A 16 7.89 12.79 -17.78
CA VAL A 16 7.49 13.64 -18.91
C VAL A 16 7.19 15.06 -18.40
N PRO A 17 7.65 16.11 -19.11
CA PRO A 17 7.35 17.49 -18.72
C PRO A 17 5.85 17.73 -18.51
N GLY A 18 5.51 18.38 -17.39
CA GLY A 18 4.12 18.67 -17.01
C GLY A 18 3.37 17.52 -16.35
N GLN A 19 3.95 16.31 -16.30
CA GLN A 19 3.41 15.19 -15.54
C GLN A 19 4.16 15.02 -14.23
N LYS A 20 3.40 14.68 -13.19
CA LYS A 20 3.94 14.38 -11.87
C LYS A 20 3.81 12.89 -11.63
N MET A 21 4.75 12.34 -10.89
CA MET A 21 4.59 11.05 -10.23
C MET A 21 5.02 11.17 -8.78
N TYR A 22 4.63 10.20 -7.97
CA TYR A 22 4.97 10.17 -6.56
C TYR A 22 5.77 8.91 -6.28
N SER A 23 6.76 9.02 -5.41
CA SER A 23 7.57 7.88 -4.97
C SER A 23 7.82 7.95 -3.47
N GLN A 24 8.01 6.80 -2.83
CA GLN A 24 8.55 6.73 -1.48
C GLN A 24 9.94 7.41 -1.43
N ARG A 25 10.20 8.13 -0.34
CA ARG A 25 11.49 8.76 -0.10
C ARG A 25 12.57 7.68 0.07
N GLY A 26 13.65 7.81 -0.68
CA GLY A 26 14.73 6.82 -0.69
C GLY A 26 14.46 5.61 -1.59
N ALA A 27 13.40 5.63 -2.40
CA ALA A 27 13.14 4.61 -3.42
C ALA A 27 13.91 4.84 -4.72
N MET A 28 14.52 6.01 -4.92
CA MET A 28 15.28 6.30 -6.14
C MET A 28 16.63 5.59 -6.13
N LEU A 29 16.90 4.80 -7.17
CA LEU A 29 18.16 4.07 -7.35
C LEU A 29 19.05 4.74 -8.40
N ALA A 30 18.47 5.21 -9.50
CA ALA A 30 19.18 5.92 -10.56
C ALA A 30 18.19 6.81 -11.35
N TYR A 31 18.71 7.81 -12.07
CA TYR A 31 17.93 8.58 -13.03
C TYR A 31 18.79 9.09 -14.20
N ARG A 32 18.14 9.46 -15.29
CA ARG A 32 18.75 10.07 -16.48
C ARG A 32 17.91 11.27 -16.92
N GLY A 33 18.56 12.34 -17.34
CA GLY A 33 17.90 13.60 -17.73
C GLY A 33 17.68 14.55 -16.56
N ASP A 34 16.88 15.59 -16.81
CA ASP A 34 16.60 16.66 -15.85
C ASP A 34 15.41 16.29 -14.98
N VAL A 35 15.66 15.56 -13.90
CA VAL A 35 14.63 15.10 -12.95
C VAL A 35 14.82 15.74 -11.58
N THR A 36 13.75 16.29 -11.03
CA THR A 36 13.72 16.90 -9.71
C THR A 36 12.86 16.09 -8.75
N PHE A 37 13.34 15.92 -7.51
CA PHE A 37 12.65 15.23 -6.43
C PHE A 37 12.34 16.23 -5.31
N THR A 38 11.07 16.54 -5.11
CA THR A 38 10.63 17.49 -4.08
C THR A 38 9.86 16.75 -2.98
N PRO A 39 10.24 16.87 -1.69
CA PRO A 39 9.45 16.30 -0.61
C PRO A 39 7.99 16.76 -0.68
N ASN A 40 7.03 15.84 -0.60
CA ASN A 40 5.61 16.19 -0.69
C ASN A 40 5.13 16.85 0.62
N THR A 41 5.43 18.15 0.76
CA THR A 41 4.97 19.03 1.85
C THR A 41 3.59 19.63 1.57
N ARG A 42 3.04 19.42 0.37
CA ARG A 42 1.77 19.99 -0.12
C ARG A 42 0.50 19.27 0.35
N GLY A 43 0.57 18.49 1.42
CA GLY A 43 -0.62 17.86 2.05
C GLY A 43 -1.07 18.55 3.34
N GLY A 44 -0.70 19.81 3.55
CA GLY A 44 -1.12 20.56 4.74
C GLY A 44 -0.64 22.00 4.67
N GLN A 45 -1.58 22.92 4.43
CA GLN A 45 -1.37 24.34 4.66
C GLN A 45 -1.21 24.54 6.18
N GLY A 46 0.00 24.35 6.72
CA GLY A 46 0.21 24.58 8.15
C GLY A 46 1.45 23.93 8.75
N GLY A 47 2.61 24.57 8.58
CA GLY A 47 3.76 24.55 9.49
C GLY A 47 4.15 23.23 10.19
N LEU A 48 4.85 23.38 11.32
CA LEU A 48 5.35 22.29 12.16
C LEU A 48 4.22 21.37 12.68
N ALA A 49 2.98 21.89 12.74
CA ALA A 49 1.79 21.16 13.15
C ALA A 49 1.37 20.04 12.17
N SER A 50 1.51 20.24 10.86
CA SER A 50 1.21 19.19 9.87
C SER A 50 2.24 18.05 9.91
N MET A 51 3.49 18.33 10.26
CA MET A 51 4.51 17.28 10.46
C MET A 51 4.26 16.46 11.74
N ILE A 52 3.78 17.10 12.81
CA ILE A 52 3.35 16.41 14.02
C ILE A 52 2.09 15.59 13.74
N GLY A 53 1.11 16.14 13.02
CA GLY A 53 -0.08 15.42 12.58
C GLY A 53 0.24 14.16 11.78
N ARG A 54 1.22 14.19 10.88
CA ARG A 54 1.68 13.00 10.12
C ARG A 54 2.41 11.97 10.96
N ARG A 55 3.21 12.40 11.95
CA ARG A 55 3.87 11.49 12.91
C ARG A 55 2.89 10.89 13.92
N VAL A 56 1.89 11.65 14.35
CA VAL A 56 0.82 11.20 15.27
C VAL A 56 -0.20 10.34 14.53
N ALA A 57 -0.49 10.66 13.27
CA ALA A 57 -1.26 9.84 12.34
C ALA A 57 -0.38 8.82 11.60
N GLY A 58 0.71 8.34 12.23
CA GLY A 58 1.52 7.18 11.80
C GLY A 58 1.75 7.03 10.29
N GLU A 59 1.87 8.14 9.55
CA GLU A 59 2.03 8.15 8.09
C GLU A 59 3.47 7.68 7.80
N ALA A 60 3.65 6.36 7.74
CA ALA A 60 4.95 5.69 7.84
C ALA A 60 5.84 5.94 6.60
N THR A 61 5.27 6.36 5.47
CA THR A 61 6.00 6.42 4.20
C THR A 61 6.05 7.84 3.65
N PRO A 62 7.10 8.62 3.93
CA PRO A 62 7.26 9.96 3.38
C PRO A 62 7.37 9.88 1.84
N LEU A 63 6.48 10.58 1.13
CA LEU A 63 6.46 10.63 -0.34
C LEU A 63 7.25 11.82 -0.90
N MET A 64 7.82 11.63 -2.07
CA MET A 64 8.49 12.61 -2.92
C MET A 64 7.66 12.81 -4.19
N THR A 65 7.52 14.06 -4.62
CA THR A 65 7.02 14.39 -5.97
C THR A 65 8.19 14.38 -6.93
N VAL A 66 8.04 13.68 -8.06
CA VAL A 66 9.04 13.55 -9.11
C VAL A 66 8.51 14.23 -10.37
N GLU A 67 9.28 15.19 -10.88
CA GLU A 67 8.93 16.03 -12.05
C GLU A 67 10.16 16.27 -12.92
N GLY A 68 9.96 16.62 -14.18
CA GLY A 68 11.04 16.98 -15.10
C GLY A 68 10.94 16.26 -16.43
N SER A 69 12.09 15.90 -17.01
CA SER A 69 12.21 15.23 -18.30
C SER A 69 13.30 14.17 -18.24
N GLY A 70 12.93 12.89 -18.35
CA GLY A 70 13.92 11.81 -18.32
C GLY A 70 13.36 10.46 -17.90
N THR A 71 14.18 9.70 -17.20
CA THR A 71 13.86 8.34 -16.75
C THR A 71 14.39 8.13 -15.34
N VAL A 72 13.61 7.48 -14.48
CA VAL A 72 14.00 7.16 -13.10
C VAL A 72 13.84 5.67 -12.86
N MET A 73 14.81 5.06 -12.20
CA MET A 73 14.71 3.70 -11.71
C MET A 73 14.42 3.72 -10.20
N PHE A 74 13.37 3.01 -9.80
CA PHE A 74 12.96 2.87 -8.42
C PHE A 74 13.16 1.45 -7.90
N GLY A 75 13.45 1.36 -6.61
CA GLY A 75 13.47 0.15 -5.81
C GLY A 75 13.88 0.46 -4.38
N HIS A 76 13.50 -0.40 -3.44
CA HIS A 76 13.70 -0.14 -2.02
C HIS A 76 13.90 -1.46 -1.27
N GLY A 77 14.85 -1.49 -0.33
CA GLY A 77 15.11 -2.64 0.56
C GLY A 77 15.41 -4.00 -0.08
N GLY A 78 15.51 -4.08 -1.42
CA GLY A 78 15.63 -5.36 -2.13
C GLY A 78 14.34 -6.18 -2.19
N HIS A 79 13.19 -5.55 -1.90
CA HIS A 79 11.85 -6.13 -2.00
C HIS A 79 11.45 -6.34 -3.45
N HIS A 80 10.54 -7.29 -3.70
CA HIS A 80 10.01 -7.42 -5.05
C HIS A 80 8.99 -6.33 -5.30
N ILE A 81 8.88 -5.94 -6.56
CA ILE A 81 7.97 -4.90 -7.01
C ILE A 81 6.95 -5.53 -7.93
N GLN A 82 5.68 -5.22 -7.70
CA GLN A 82 4.60 -5.52 -8.62
C GLN A 82 4.02 -4.20 -9.14
N VAL A 83 3.91 -4.06 -10.46
CA VAL A 83 3.16 -2.96 -11.07
C VAL A 83 1.70 -3.38 -11.23
N ILE A 84 0.79 -2.59 -10.65
CA ILE A 84 -0.65 -2.75 -10.73
C ILE A 84 -1.21 -1.62 -11.59
N ALA A 85 -1.93 -1.97 -12.66
CA ALA A 85 -2.61 -1.00 -13.51
C ALA A 85 -4.03 -0.76 -12.99
N LEU A 86 -4.44 0.50 -12.91
CA LEU A 86 -5.80 0.91 -12.54
C LEU A 86 -6.51 1.45 -13.78
N ALA A 87 -7.68 0.88 -14.06
CA ALA A 87 -8.54 1.24 -15.19
C ALA A 87 -9.82 1.95 -14.72
N GLY A 88 -9.70 2.81 -13.72
CA GLY A 88 -10.83 3.53 -13.10
C GLY A 88 -11.19 3.03 -11.70
N ASP A 89 -10.64 1.88 -11.29
CA ASP A 89 -10.88 1.29 -9.97
C ASP A 89 -10.15 2.05 -8.84
N THR A 90 -10.45 1.65 -7.61
CA THR A 90 -9.72 2.06 -6.41
C THR A 90 -8.83 0.92 -5.93
N LEU A 91 -7.56 1.22 -5.71
CA LEU A 91 -6.59 0.35 -5.03
C LEU A 91 -6.42 0.81 -3.59
N TYR A 92 -6.49 -0.13 -2.67
CA TYR A 92 -6.16 0.03 -1.26
C TYR A 92 -4.86 -0.71 -0.98
N VAL A 93 -3.83 0.00 -0.54
CA VAL A 93 -2.49 -0.55 -0.30
C VAL A 93 -1.99 -0.16 1.09
N GLU A 94 -1.33 -1.09 1.78
CA GLU A 94 -0.64 -0.76 3.03
C GLU A 94 0.43 0.31 2.78
N ALA A 95 0.49 1.33 3.63
CA ALA A 95 1.30 2.52 3.34
C ALA A 95 2.81 2.22 3.22
N ASP A 96 3.33 1.27 3.99
CA ASP A 96 4.72 0.79 3.94
C ASP A 96 5.05 0.01 2.66
N ARG A 97 4.03 -0.51 1.95
CA ARG A 97 4.18 -1.25 0.68
C ARG A 97 4.14 -0.37 -0.55
N LEU A 98 3.82 0.90 -0.43
CA LEU A 98 3.71 1.79 -1.59
C LEU A 98 5.09 2.31 -2.04
N LEU A 99 5.55 1.89 -3.23
CA LEU A 99 6.83 2.35 -3.80
C LEU A 99 6.67 3.64 -4.59
N ALA A 100 5.78 3.64 -5.58
CA ALA A 100 5.57 4.75 -6.49
C ALA A 100 4.20 4.67 -7.17
N PHE A 101 3.64 5.79 -7.60
CA PHE A 101 2.38 5.83 -8.33
C PHE A 101 2.28 7.03 -9.26
N ASP A 102 1.45 6.88 -10.29
CA ASP A 102 1.16 7.90 -11.28
C ASP A 102 0.46 9.11 -10.64
N GLY A 103 0.86 10.33 -10.99
CA GLY A 103 0.23 11.55 -10.48
C GLY A 103 -1.17 11.81 -11.05
N THR A 104 -1.63 11.03 -12.02
CA THR A 104 -3.04 11.01 -12.45
C THR A 104 -3.97 10.40 -11.39
N LEU A 105 -3.43 9.59 -10.47
CA LEU A 105 -4.21 8.91 -9.45
C LEU A 105 -4.52 9.86 -8.28
N ARG A 106 -5.76 9.84 -7.81
CA ARG A 106 -6.16 10.57 -6.62
C ARG A 106 -5.77 9.76 -5.38
N GLN A 107 -4.83 10.28 -4.61
CA GLN A 107 -4.45 9.71 -3.32
C GLN A 107 -5.39 10.20 -2.21
N SER A 108 -5.83 9.28 -1.35
CA SER A 108 -6.44 9.58 -0.06
C SER A 108 -5.91 8.62 1.00
N THR A 109 -5.53 9.15 2.16
CA THR A 109 -5.09 8.34 3.30
C THR A 109 -6.30 8.00 4.15
N MET A 110 -6.64 6.72 4.25
CA MET A 110 -7.69 6.27 5.16
C MET A 110 -7.04 5.70 6.41
N PHE A 111 -7.35 6.31 7.55
CA PHE A 111 -7.13 5.66 8.84
C PHE A 111 -8.25 4.65 9.02
N MET A 112 -7.93 3.35 8.95
CA MET A 112 -8.94 2.30 9.17
C MET A 112 -9.54 2.35 10.58
N GLY A 113 -8.98 3.16 11.49
CA GLY A 113 -9.56 3.38 12.80
C GLY A 113 -10.68 4.44 12.87
N SER A 114 -10.89 5.27 11.86
CA SER A 114 -11.95 6.30 11.90
C SER A 114 -13.36 5.74 11.69
N GLN A 115 -13.50 4.52 11.15
CA GLN A 115 -14.78 3.80 11.11
C GLN A 115 -15.12 3.09 12.44
N GLY A 116 -14.18 2.99 13.39
CA GLY A 116 -14.34 2.20 14.61
C GLY A 116 -14.05 2.92 15.93
N GLY A 117 -13.62 4.18 15.94
CA GLY A 117 -13.21 4.85 17.17
C GLY A 117 -12.07 4.10 17.87
N VAL A 118 -12.12 3.96 19.20
CA VAL A 118 -11.12 3.24 20.01
C VAL A 118 -10.84 1.80 19.54
N MET A 119 -11.79 1.13 18.88
CA MET A 119 -11.61 -0.20 18.27
C MET A 119 -10.64 -0.20 17.08
N GLY A 120 -10.49 0.94 16.40
CA GLY A 120 -9.53 1.15 15.32
C GLY A 120 -8.07 1.14 15.78
N MET A 121 -7.81 1.77 16.93
CA MET A 121 -6.49 1.78 17.56
C MET A 121 -6.12 0.39 18.09
N VAL A 122 -7.10 -0.31 18.69
CA VAL A 122 -6.96 -1.71 19.11
C VAL A 122 -6.68 -2.59 17.89
N ARG A 123 -7.37 -2.40 16.76
CA ARG A 123 -7.14 -3.18 15.53
C ARG A 123 -5.69 -3.12 15.04
N GLY A 124 -5.03 -1.96 15.01
CA GLY A 124 -3.61 -1.90 14.60
C GLY A 124 -2.61 -2.28 15.68
N GLN A 125 -2.96 -2.14 16.97
CA GLN A 125 -2.11 -2.66 18.05
C GLN A 125 -2.17 -4.19 18.14
N VAL A 126 -3.33 -4.79 17.84
CA VAL A 126 -3.59 -6.22 18.00
C VAL A 126 -3.22 -7.03 16.75
N THR A 127 -3.44 -6.49 15.55
CA THR A 127 -3.00 -7.16 14.30
C THR A 127 -1.53 -6.89 13.96
N GLY A 128 -0.90 -5.95 14.67
CA GLY A 128 0.39 -5.39 14.30
C GLY A 128 0.35 -4.62 12.98
N GLN A 129 -0.75 -4.51 12.26
CA GLN A 129 -0.79 -3.82 10.97
C GLN A 129 -0.62 -2.32 11.13
N GLY A 130 0.05 -1.70 10.15
CA GLY A 130 0.05 -0.26 9.99
C GLY A 130 -1.40 0.21 9.88
N LEU A 131 -1.83 1.08 10.80
CA LEU A 131 -3.21 1.59 10.89
C LEU A 131 -3.67 2.44 9.67
N PHE A 132 -2.84 2.51 8.64
CA PHE A 132 -2.91 3.46 7.54
C PHE A 132 -2.89 2.72 6.21
N THR A 133 -4.01 2.78 5.52
CA THR A 133 -4.15 2.31 4.14
C THR A 133 -4.16 3.52 3.24
N THR A 134 -3.29 3.51 2.23
CA THR A 134 -3.36 4.50 1.16
C THR A 134 -4.35 4.00 0.12
N SER A 135 -5.32 4.84 -0.23
CA SER A 135 -6.23 4.60 -1.34
C SER A 135 -5.81 5.42 -2.56
N LEU A 136 -5.78 4.76 -3.71
CA LEU A 136 -5.42 5.35 -5.00
C LEU A 136 -6.54 5.05 -5.99
N THR A 137 -7.20 6.09 -6.49
CA THR A 137 -8.36 5.95 -7.38
C THR A 137 -8.09 6.63 -8.73
N GLY A 138 -8.45 5.98 -9.82
CA GLY A 138 -8.46 6.56 -11.15
C GLY A 138 -7.81 5.67 -12.22
N HIS A 139 -7.25 6.32 -13.24
CA HIS A 139 -6.60 5.64 -14.35
C HIS A 139 -5.10 5.91 -14.29
N GLY A 140 -4.29 4.85 -14.16
CA GLY A 140 -2.85 4.99 -13.97
C GLY A 140 -2.22 3.68 -13.56
N SER A 141 -1.03 3.75 -12.97
CA SER A 141 -0.34 2.57 -12.44
C SER A 141 0.32 2.86 -11.10
N VAL A 142 0.42 1.81 -10.29
CA VAL A 142 0.99 1.83 -8.94
C VAL A 142 2.04 0.73 -8.86
N ALA A 143 3.24 1.07 -8.41
CA ALA A 143 4.26 0.12 -8.04
C ALA A 143 4.17 -0.16 -6.52
N VAL A 144 3.94 -1.41 -6.16
CA VAL A 144 3.85 -1.88 -4.76
C VAL A 144 4.99 -2.83 -4.46
N MET A 145 5.37 -2.91 -3.18
CA MET A 145 6.47 -3.74 -2.68
C MET A 145 5.94 -4.93 -1.89
N ALA A 146 6.63 -6.06 -2.03
CA ALA A 146 6.41 -7.24 -1.22
C ALA A 146 7.72 -7.91 -0.80
N HIS A 147 7.68 -8.53 0.37
CA HIS A 147 8.70 -9.46 0.83
C HIS A 147 8.58 -10.76 0.05
N GLY A 148 9.34 -10.85 -1.05
CA GLY A 148 9.12 -11.87 -2.07
C GLY A 148 8.07 -11.42 -3.07
N GLY A 149 7.56 -12.34 -3.91
CA GLY A 149 6.53 -12.02 -4.88
C GLY A 149 5.14 -11.82 -4.25
N VAL A 150 4.20 -11.31 -5.05
CA VAL A 150 2.78 -11.28 -4.71
C VAL A 150 2.01 -12.32 -5.51
N VAL A 151 0.96 -12.86 -4.91
CA VAL A 151 -0.06 -13.66 -5.58
C VAL A 151 -1.35 -12.87 -5.59
N GLU A 152 -1.95 -12.73 -6.77
CA GLU A 152 -3.27 -12.14 -6.93
C GLU A 152 -4.34 -13.22 -6.75
N LEU A 153 -5.25 -12.99 -5.80
CA LEU A 153 -6.38 -13.88 -5.52
C LEU A 153 -7.68 -13.16 -5.89
N PRO A 154 -8.47 -13.68 -6.85
CA PRO A 154 -9.73 -13.06 -7.23
C PRO A 154 -10.77 -13.22 -6.11
N ILE A 155 -11.49 -12.14 -5.84
CA ILE A 155 -12.61 -12.06 -4.90
C ILE A 155 -13.90 -11.96 -5.72
N ALA A 156 -14.85 -12.84 -5.45
CA ALA A 156 -16.15 -12.84 -6.11
C ALA A 156 -17.28 -13.01 -5.08
N PRO A 157 -18.50 -12.55 -5.39
CA PRO A 157 -19.66 -12.74 -4.52
C PRO A 157 -19.86 -14.22 -4.19
N GLY A 158 -19.96 -14.56 -2.89
CA GLY A 158 -20.07 -15.93 -2.41
C GLY A 158 -18.76 -16.74 -2.39
N ARG A 159 -17.63 -16.12 -2.78
CA ARG A 159 -16.28 -16.70 -2.70
C ARG A 159 -15.35 -15.71 -2.02
N GLU A 160 -15.52 -15.60 -0.71
CA GLU A 160 -14.71 -14.74 0.15
C GLU A 160 -13.28 -15.28 0.27
N VAL A 161 -12.33 -14.36 0.45
CA VAL A 161 -10.92 -14.71 0.66
C VAL A 161 -10.54 -14.30 2.07
N HIS A 162 -10.01 -15.25 2.84
CA HIS A 162 -9.47 -15.00 4.18
C HIS A 162 -7.96 -14.88 4.08
N VAL A 163 -7.42 -13.73 4.48
CA VAL A 163 -6.01 -13.40 4.38
C VAL A 163 -5.46 -13.11 5.77
N ASP A 164 -4.25 -13.60 6.05
CA ASP A 164 -3.53 -13.18 7.24
C ASP A 164 -3.23 -11.67 7.16
N PRO A 165 -3.58 -10.86 8.18
CA PRO A 165 -3.18 -9.46 8.31
C PRO A 165 -1.74 -9.15 7.87
N GLN A 166 -0.78 -10.00 8.21
CA GLN A 166 0.65 -9.80 7.95
C GLN A 166 1.06 -10.16 6.51
N ALA A 167 0.25 -10.98 5.82
CA ALA A 167 0.47 -11.37 4.43
C ALA A 167 -0.27 -10.48 3.42
N TYR A 168 -1.14 -9.58 3.88
CA TYR A 168 -1.89 -8.68 3.04
C TYR A 168 -0.99 -7.56 2.47
N VAL A 169 -1.10 -7.25 1.18
CA VAL A 169 -0.33 -6.16 0.53
C VAL A 169 -1.26 -5.05 0.03
N ALA A 170 -2.23 -5.44 -0.80
CA ALA A 170 -3.18 -4.53 -1.42
C ALA A 170 -4.46 -5.25 -1.85
N HIS A 171 -5.54 -4.53 -2.11
CA HIS A 171 -6.69 -5.04 -2.85
C HIS A 171 -7.28 -3.95 -3.74
N HIS A 172 -7.99 -4.33 -4.79
CA HIS A 172 -8.74 -3.41 -5.64
C HIS A 172 -10.15 -3.92 -5.91
N GLY A 173 -11.02 -3.01 -6.35
CA GLY A 173 -12.43 -3.30 -6.64
C GLY A 173 -13.37 -2.92 -5.49
N ASP A 174 -14.62 -3.35 -5.59
CA ASP A 174 -15.64 -3.17 -4.54
C ASP A 174 -15.51 -4.32 -3.53
N VAL A 175 -14.48 -4.21 -2.68
CA VAL A 175 -14.15 -5.21 -1.66
C VAL A 175 -14.40 -4.63 -0.28
N ARG A 176 -15.14 -5.37 0.54
CA ARG A 176 -15.31 -5.10 1.97
C ARG A 176 -14.28 -5.88 2.75
N ASN A 177 -13.51 -5.17 3.57
CA ASN A 177 -12.53 -5.75 4.47
C ASN A 177 -13.06 -5.77 5.90
N LYS A 178 -13.25 -6.98 6.43
CA LYS A 178 -13.71 -7.22 7.79
C LYS A 178 -12.65 -7.99 8.57
N LEU A 179 -12.27 -7.50 9.74
CA LEU A 179 -11.45 -8.28 10.65
C LEU A 179 -12.36 -9.32 11.33
N SER A 180 -12.03 -10.58 11.14
CA SER A 180 -12.68 -11.70 11.79
C SER A 180 -11.70 -12.33 12.77
N THR A 181 -12.16 -12.62 13.98
CA THR A 181 -11.42 -13.52 14.87
C THR A 181 -11.71 -14.94 14.44
N ALA A 182 -10.70 -15.79 14.32
CA ALA A 182 -10.89 -17.21 14.07
C ALA A 182 -11.48 -17.88 15.33
N LEU A 183 -12.72 -17.57 15.68
CA LEU A 183 -13.46 -18.21 16.77
C LEU A 183 -14.13 -19.47 16.23
N GLY A 184 -13.32 -20.54 16.17
CA GLY A 184 -13.70 -21.90 15.76
C GLY A 184 -13.36 -22.96 16.82
N TRP A 185 -14.00 -22.83 17.97
CA TRP A 185 -14.30 -23.74 19.11
C TRP A 185 -13.77 -25.19 19.30
N ARG A 186 -12.86 -25.78 18.52
CA ARG A 186 -12.33 -27.16 18.81
C ARG A 186 -10.81 -27.31 18.96
N ASP A 187 -10.01 -26.36 18.47
CA ASP A 187 -8.54 -26.46 18.54
C ASP A 187 -7.91 -25.68 19.71
N MET A 188 -8.74 -25.14 20.62
CA MET A 188 -8.29 -24.47 21.85
C MET A 188 -7.67 -25.40 22.91
N VAL A 189 -7.71 -26.72 22.72
CA VAL A 189 -7.12 -27.70 23.65
C VAL A 189 -5.83 -28.25 23.04
N GLY A 190 -4.71 -27.53 23.15
CA GLY A 190 -3.46 -28.10 22.67
C GLY A 190 -2.19 -27.30 22.85
N ARG A 191 -2.09 -26.09 22.29
CA ARG A 191 -0.84 -25.30 22.33
C ARG A 191 -1.11 -23.81 22.28
N GLY A 192 -0.38 -23.03 23.07
CA GLY A 192 -0.57 -21.60 23.30
C GLY A 192 -0.31 -20.71 22.08
N SER A 193 -1.26 -20.66 21.15
CA SER A 193 -1.27 -19.74 20.01
C SER A 193 -2.22 -18.58 20.33
N GLY A 194 -1.69 -17.46 20.83
CA GLY A 194 -2.46 -16.26 21.12
C GLY A 194 -3.17 -15.72 19.85
N GLU A 195 -4.48 -15.57 19.95
CA GLU A 195 -5.38 -14.77 19.10
C GLU A 195 -5.08 -14.75 17.58
N ALA A 196 -5.61 -15.71 16.81
CA ALA A 196 -5.53 -15.70 15.34
C ALA A 196 -6.60 -14.75 14.74
N PHE A 197 -6.18 -13.57 14.30
CA PHE A 197 -7.00 -12.62 13.54
C PHE A 197 -6.84 -12.85 12.04
N GLN A 198 -7.93 -12.75 11.28
CA GLN A 198 -7.93 -12.89 9.82
C GLN A 198 -8.69 -11.73 9.17
N LEU A 199 -8.26 -11.33 7.98
CA LEU A 199 -8.99 -10.39 7.12
C LEU A 199 -9.92 -11.18 6.20
N GLU A 200 -11.22 -11.05 6.42
CA GLU A 200 -12.28 -11.55 5.54
C GLU A 200 -12.54 -10.48 4.46
N LEU A 201 -12.26 -10.85 3.21
CA LEU A 201 -12.43 -10.00 2.04
C LEU A 201 -13.58 -10.54 1.18
N SER A 202 -14.65 -9.75 1.06
CA SER A 202 -15.85 -10.11 0.32
C SER A 202 -16.26 -9.01 -0.67
N GLY A 203 -16.93 -9.38 -1.77
CA GLY A 203 -17.33 -8.44 -2.81
C GLY A 203 -16.83 -8.85 -4.19
N SER A 204 -16.35 -7.89 -4.99
CA SER A 204 -15.83 -8.12 -6.34
C SER A 204 -14.53 -7.36 -6.57
N GLY A 205 -13.47 -8.08 -6.91
CA GLY A 205 -12.14 -7.50 -7.10
C GLY A 205 -11.04 -8.55 -6.98
N ALA A 206 -9.86 -8.14 -6.53
CA ALA A 206 -8.79 -9.06 -6.18
C ALA A 206 -7.95 -8.53 -5.01
N VAL A 207 -7.32 -9.45 -4.28
CA VAL A 207 -6.36 -9.16 -3.23
C VAL A 207 -4.97 -9.67 -3.61
N TYR A 208 -3.95 -8.86 -3.32
CA TYR A 208 -2.55 -9.18 -3.46
C TYR A 208 -2.01 -9.63 -2.10
N VAL A 209 -1.53 -10.86 -2.05
CA VAL A 209 -0.95 -11.48 -0.85
C VAL A 209 0.51 -11.83 -1.07
N GLN A 210 1.33 -11.73 -0.03
CA GLN A 210 2.75 -12.10 -0.08
C GLN A 210 3.03 -13.37 0.71
N ALA A 211 4.16 -14.01 0.42
CA ALA A 211 4.62 -15.22 1.12
C ALA A 211 5.49 -14.91 2.36
N SER A 212 5.24 -13.79 3.04
CA SER A 212 5.98 -13.38 4.24
C SER A 212 5.07 -12.64 5.23
N GLU A 213 5.38 -12.78 6.51
CA GLU A 213 4.74 -12.08 7.64
C GLU A 213 5.58 -10.86 8.10
N GLU A 214 6.75 -10.65 7.50
CA GLU A 214 7.64 -9.55 7.86
C GLU A 214 7.11 -8.19 7.40
N LYS A 215 7.39 -7.16 8.20
CA LYS A 215 7.12 -5.75 7.89
C LYS A 215 8.30 -5.11 7.17
N LEU A 216 8.03 -4.04 6.43
CA LEU A 216 9.05 -3.21 5.77
C LEU A 216 9.58 -2.10 6.68
#